data_AF-A0A6A8MX80-F1
#
_entry.id   AF-A0A6A8MX80-F1
#
_cell.length_a   1.000
_cell.length_b   1.000
_cell.length_c   1.000
_cell.angle_alpha   90.00
_cell.angle_beta   90.00
_cell.angle_gamma   90.00
#
_symmetry.space_group_name_H-M   'P 1'
#
loop_
_entity.id
_entity.type
_entity.pdbx_description
1 polymer ?
#
loop_
_entity_poly.entity_id
_entity_poly.type
_entity_poly.pdbx_seq_one_letter_code
_entity_poly.pdbx_strand_id
1 'polypeptide(L)'
;MIPHKINKASVQILAEVISNKKFGPYHHMVFAVGEMAASVKPGNFVAISVGGEQSSLVLRRAFAIYRAIDKSPMGGSIELVVAPHGQGSSWLCSRSVGDFVDLIGPLGTS
;
A
#
# COMPACT_ATOMS: atom_id res chain seq x y z
N MET A 1 -3.14 20.13 -25.05
CA MET A 1 -2.67 18.82 -24.55
C MET A 1 -2.15 19.03 -23.14
N ILE A 2 -2.88 18.58 -22.11
CA ILE A 2 -2.39 18.69 -20.73
C ILE A 2 -1.33 17.59 -20.58
N PRO A 3 -0.08 17.90 -20.22
CA PRO A 3 0.90 16.86 -19.95
C PRO A 3 0.39 16.04 -18.76
N HIS A 4 0.04 14.78 -19.00
CA HIS A 4 -0.25 13.84 -17.93
C HIS A 4 1.02 13.71 -17.08
N LYS A 5 1.01 14.34 -15.91
CA LYS A 5 2.13 14.22 -14.98
C LYS A 5 2.09 12.81 -14.40
N ILE A 6 3.24 12.14 -14.43
CA ILE A 6 3.51 10.91 -13.67
C ILE A 6 4.22 11.33 -12.39
N ASN A 7 3.89 10.69 -11.27
CA ASN A 7 4.59 10.93 -10.01
C ASN A 7 6.02 10.39 -10.13
N LYS A 8 7.01 11.29 -10.18
CA LYS A 8 8.42 10.91 -10.36
C LYS A 8 9.02 10.21 -9.14
N ALA A 9 8.36 10.28 -7.99
CA ALA A 9 8.78 9.60 -6.77
C ALA A 9 8.18 8.18 -6.66
N SER A 10 7.39 7.74 -7.64
CA SER A 10 6.85 6.38 -7.63
C SER A 10 7.96 5.34 -7.75
N VAL A 11 7.96 4.39 -6.82
CA VAL A 11 8.85 3.23 -6.79
C VAL A 11 8.02 1.95 -6.67
N GLN A 12 8.59 0.84 -7.14
CA GLN A 12 8.08 -0.49 -6.88
C GLN A 12 8.98 -1.16 -5.84
N ILE A 13 8.38 -1.62 -4.75
CA ILE A 13 9.10 -2.22 -3.62
C ILE A 13 8.37 -3.45 -3.11
N LEU A 14 9.13 -4.35 -2.50
CA LEU A 14 8.57 -5.44 -1.70
C LEU A 14 8.42 -4.91 -0.26
N ALA A 15 7.19 -4.55 0.12
CA ALA A 15 6.88 -3.90 1.39
C ALA A 15 6.49 -4.93 2.45
N GLU A 16 7.11 -4.85 3.62
CA GLU A 16 6.77 -5.70 4.78
C GLU A 16 5.49 -5.20 5.46
N VAL A 17 4.61 -6.12 5.86
CA VAL A 17 3.47 -5.86 6.72
C VAL A 17 3.96 -5.76 8.17
N ILE A 18 4.04 -4.55 8.72
CA ILE A 18 4.46 -4.31 10.11
C ILE A 18 3.27 -4.49 11.07
N SER A 19 2.04 -4.21 10.61
CA SER A 19 0.85 -4.37 11.43
C SER A 19 -0.38 -4.70 10.59
N ASN A 20 -1.26 -5.53 11.14
CA ASN A 20 -2.59 -5.81 10.60
C ASN A 20 -3.57 -5.99 11.76
N LYS A 21 -4.40 -4.97 12.01
CA LYS A 21 -5.37 -4.95 13.11
C LYS A 21 -6.79 -4.81 12.58
N LYS A 22 -7.68 -5.69 13.00
CA LYS A 22 -9.09 -5.65 12.62
C LYS A 22 -9.88 -4.71 13.54
N PHE A 23 -10.62 -3.78 12.94
CA PHE A 23 -11.53 -2.84 13.60
C PHE A 23 -12.91 -2.92 12.93
N GLY A 24 -13.80 -3.72 13.53
CA GLY A 24 -15.12 -3.99 12.94
C GLY A 24 -14.99 -4.64 11.55
N PRO A 25 -15.57 -4.05 10.49
CA PRO A 25 -15.47 -4.59 9.14
C PRO A 25 -14.17 -4.19 8.42
N TYR A 26 -13.31 -3.36 9.03
CA TYR A 26 -12.08 -2.85 8.41
C TYR A 26 -10.84 -3.47 9.02
N HIS A 27 -9.75 -3.45 8.25
CA HIS A 27 -8.39 -3.73 8.70
C HIS A 27 -7.57 -2.45 8.59
N HIS A 28 -6.94 -2.06 9.70
CA HIS A 28 -5.88 -1.06 9.70
C HIS A 28 -4.56 -1.79 9.53
N MET A 29 -3.90 -1.52 8.41
CA MET A 29 -2.66 -2.20 8.01
C MET A 29 -1.53 -1.18 7.89
N VAL A 30 -0.33 -1.56 8.32
CA VAL A 30 0.86 -0.71 8.28
C VAL A 30 1.95 -1.42 7.48
N PHE A 31 2.54 -0.71 6.52
CA PHE A 31 3.56 -1.25 5.61
C PHE A 31 4.87 -0.48 5.73
N ALA A 32 5.99 -1.21 5.77
CA ALA A 32 7.33 -0.64 5.67
C ALA A 32 7.58 -0.18 4.22
N VAL A 33 7.86 1.11 4.02
CA VAL A 33 8.09 1.67 2.67
C VAL A 33 9.35 2.52 2.54
N GLY A 34 10.09 2.69 3.63
CA GLY A 34 11.35 3.43 3.63
C GLY A 34 11.17 4.88 3.17
N GLU A 35 12.09 5.35 2.33
CA GLU A 35 12.16 6.73 1.84
C GLU A 35 10.92 7.16 1.04
N MET A 36 10.17 6.20 0.48
CA MET A 36 8.94 6.48 -0.27
C MET A 36 7.94 7.30 0.56
N ALA A 37 7.88 7.08 1.88
CA ALA A 37 6.94 7.78 2.77
C ALA A 37 7.10 9.31 2.73
N ALA A 38 8.32 9.82 2.56
CA ALA A 38 8.61 11.26 2.52
C ALA A 38 8.02 11.97 1.29
N SER A 39 7.68 11.21 0.25
CA SER A 39 7.11 11.73 -1.01
C SER A 39 5.58 11.62 -1.09
N VAL A 40 4.95 11.03 -0.07
CA VAL A 40 3.50 10.86 -0.02
C VAL A 40 2.81 12.19 0.27
N LYS A 41 1.74 12.48 -0.47
CA LYS A 41 0.86 13.64 -0.26
C LYS A 41 -0.60 13.19 -0.11
N PRO A 42 -1.48 14.00 0.52
CA PRO A 42 -2.90 13.73 0.56
C PRO A 42 -3.48 13.47 -0.84
N GLY A 43 -4.30 12.42 -0.98
CA GLY A 43 -4.87 11.98 -2.26
C GLY A 43 -4.02 10.96 -3.02
N ASN A 44 -2.77 10.70 -2.60
CA ASN A 44 -1.98 9.61 -3.18
C ASN A 44 -2.53 8.24 -2.78
N PHE A 45 -2.23 7.26 -3.61
CA PHE A 45 -2.61 5.87 -3.42
C PHE A 45 -1.44 4.95 -3.77
N VAL A 46 -1.57 3.67 -3.44
CA VAL A 46 -0.61 2.62 -3.80
C VAL A 46 -1.30 1.54 -4.62
N ALA A 47 -0.57 0.89 -5.52
CA ALA A 47 -1.04 -0.27 -6.26
C ALA A 47 -0.35 -1.54 -5.76
N ILE A 48 -1.12 -2.44 -5.15
CA ILE A 48 -0.60 -3.66 -4.53
C ILE A 48 -0.94 -4.87 -5.41
N SER A 49 0.05 -5.73 -5.65
CA SER A 49 -0.17 -7.04 -6.24
C SER A 49 -0.85 -7.96 -5.23
N VAL A 50 -1.93 -8.61 -5.63
CA VAL A 50 -2.77 -9.42 -4.74
C VAL A 50 -2.87 -10.86 -5.23
N GLY A 51 -3.03 -11.81 -4.31
CA GLY A 51 -3.22 -13.24 -4.62
C GLY A 51 -1.96 -14.09 -4.50
N GLY A 52 -0.76 -13.50 -4.55
CA GLY A 52 0.51 -14.24 -4.57
C GLY A 52 0.86 -14.81 -5.95
N GLU A 53 2.04 -15.43 -6.09
CA GLU A 53 2.63 -15.78 -7.39
C GLU A 53 1.79 -16.74 -8.25
N GLN A 54 1.06 -17.67 -7.62
CA GLN A 54 0.28 -18.69 -8.32
C GLN A 54 -1.20 -18.30 -8.53
N SER A 55 -1.55 -17.03 -8.30
CA SER A 55 -2.93 -16.58 -8.39
C SER A 55 -3.36 -16.18 -9.80
N SER A 56 -4.64 -16.38 -10.10
CA SER A 56 -5.29 -15.79 -11.28
C SER A 56 -5.57 -14.28 -11.13
N LEU A 57 -5.26 -13.68 -9.98
CA LEU A 57 -5.42 -12.24 -9.71
C LEU A 57 -4.27 -11.42 -10.33
N VAL A 58 -4.23 -11.34 -11.67
CA VAL A 58 -3.16 -10.68 -12.43
C VAL A 58 -3.08 -9.17 -12.18
N LEU A 59 -4.22 -8.52 -11.96
CA LEU A 59 -4.30 -7.06 -11.84
C LEU A 59 -4.05 -6.60 -10.41
N ARG A 60 -3.21 -5.56 -10.26
CA ARG A 60 -3.02 -4.85 -8.99
C ARG A 60 -4.30 -4.17 -8.52
N ARG A 61 -4.38 -3.92 -7.22
CA ARG A 61 -5.49 -3.18 -6.59
C ARG A 61 -4.97 -1.86 -6.01
N ALA A 62 -5.70 -0.79 -6.29
CA ALA A 62 -5.38 0.54 -5.79
C ALA A 62 -5.97 0.72 -4.39
N PHE A 63 -5.16 1.19 -3.44
CA PHE A 63 -5.57 1.51 -2.09
C PHE A 63 -5.13 2.92 -1.73
N ALA A 64 -6.07 3.74 -1.25
CA ALA A 64 -5.77 5.08 -0.79
C ALA A 64 -4.89 5.03 0.46
N ILE A 65 -3.89 5.91 0.51
CA ILE A 65 -3.04 6.03 1.70
C ILE A 65 -3.81 6.80 2.77
N TYR A 66 -4.05 6.17 3.92
CA TYR A 66 -4.72 6.81 5.06
C TYR A 66 -3.75 7.75 5.79
N ARG A 67 -2.51 7.30 5.99
CA ARG A 67 -1.44 8.09 6.64
C ARG A 67 -0.08 7.66 6.12
N ALA A 68 0.87 8.59 6.06
CA ALA A 68 2.28 8.30 5.86
C ALA A 68 3.10 8.86 7.04
N ILE A 69 4.13 8.14 7.43
CA ILE A 69 5.06 8.51 8.50
C ILE A 69 6.45 8.37 7.90
N ASP A 70 7.14 9.48 7.66
CA ASP A 70 8.47 9.51 7.05
C ASP A 70 9.59 9.33 8.10
N LYS A 71 9.37 9.78 9.33
CA LYS A 71 10.34 9.76 10.43
C LYS A 71 9.85 8.85 11.56
N SER A 72 10.32 7.61 11.52
CA SER A 72 10.15 6.64 12.60
C SER A 72 11.50 5.96 12.88
N PRO A 73 11.79 5.52 14.12
CA PRO A 73 12.99 4.76 14.43
C PRO A 73 13.20 3.52 13.55
N MET A 74 12.12 2.99 12.96
CA MET A 74 12.15 1.80 12.11
C MET A 74 12.08 2.11 10.60
N GLY A 75 12.25 3.38 10.20
CA GLY A 75 12.12 3.84 8.83
C GLY A 75 10.70 4.26 8.44
N GLY A 76 10.52 4.73 7.21
CA GLY A 76 9.24 5.26 6.75
C GLY A 76 8.17 4.19 6.55
N SER A 77 6.93 4.53 6.89
CA SER A 77 5.77 3.64 6.77
C SER A 77 4.54 4.34 6.18
N ILE A 78 3.61 3.54 5.67
CA ILE A 78 2.27 4.00 5.32
C ILE A 78 1.23 3.14 6.01
N GLU A 79 0.06 3.73 6.23
CA GLU A 79 -1.10 3.08 6.81
C GLU A 79 -2.23 3.04 5.78
N LEU A 80 -2.89 1.89 5.68
CA LEU A 80 -4.07 1.66 4.85
C LEU A 80 -5.24 1.23 5.73
N VAL A 81 -6.45 1.65 5.37
CA VAL A 81 -7.70 1.14 5.95
C VAL A 81 -8.44 0.39 4.86
N VAL A 82 -8.60 -0.92 5.04
CA VAL A 82 -9.08 -1.83 3.98
C VAL A 82 -10.31 -2.60 4.46
N ALA A 83 -11.37 -2.63 3.66
CA ALA A 83 -12.48 -3.55 3.87
C ALA A 83 -12.33 -4.79 2.96
N PRO A 84 -12.41 -6.02 3.50
CA PRO A 84 -12.22 -7.26 2.73
C PRO A 84 -13.50 -7.67 1.96
N HIS A 85 -13.94 -6.85 1.00
CA HIS A 85 -15.15 -7.11 0.22
C HIS A 85 -14.90 -7.95 -1.05
N GLY A 86 -13.75 -7.79 -1.68
CA GLY A 86 -13.36 -8.56 -2.87
C GLY A 86 -12.17 -9.48 -2.60
N GLN A 87 -11.96 -10.48 -3.47
CA GLN A 87 -10.88 -11.47 -3.31
C GLN A 87 -9.50 -10.84 -3.05
N GLY A 88 -9.16 -9.77 -3.78
CA GLY A 88 -7.88 -9.07 -3.60
C GLY A 88 -7.73 -8.37 -2.24
N SER A 89 -8.77 -7.66 -1.79
CA SER A 89 -8.77 -7.03 -0.47
C SER A 89 -8.82 -8.06 0.65
N SER A 90 -9.55 -9.16 0.49
CA SER A 90 -9.62 -10.24 1.48
C SER A 90 -8.29 -10.97 1.60
N TRP A 91 -7.60 -11.18 0.48
CA TRP A 91 -6.24 -11.72 0.47
C TRP A 91 -5.23 -10.78 1.14
N LEU A 92 -5.34 -9.47 0.89
CA LEU A 92 -4.47 -8.49 1.53
C LEU A 92 -4.70 -8.45 3.04
N CYS A 93 -5.97 -8.40 3.47
CA CYS A 93 -6.34 -8.41 4.89
C CYS A 93 -5.98 -9.72 5.61
N SER A 94 -5.71 -10.82 4.89
CA SER A 94 -5.26 -12.09 5.47
C SER A 94 -3.74 -12.20 5.63
N ARG A 95 -2.96 -11.20 5.18
CA ARG A 95 -1.51 -11.17 5.40
C ARG A 95 -1.16 -11.06 6.88
N SER A 96 -0.14 -11.80 7.28
CA SER A 96 0.42 -11.76 8.64
C SER A 96 1.46 -10.67 8.78
N VAL A 97 1.76 -10.28 10.02
CA VAL A 97 2.93 -9.44 10.29
C VAL A 97 4.20 -10.19 9.87
N GLY A 98 5.10 -9.49 9.17
CA GLY A 98 6.31 -10.06 8.56
C GLY A 98 6.10 -10.60 7.15
N ASP A 99 4.86 -10.70 6.65
CA ASP A 99 4.61 -11.00 5.24
C ASP A 99 5.06 -9.83 4.36
N PHE A 100 5.39 -10.13 3.12
CA PHE A 100 5.78 -9.14 2.12
C PHE A 100 4.75 -9.03 1.00
N VAL A 101 4.51 -7.81 0.53
CA VAL A 101 3.63 -7.53 -0.62
C VAL A 101 4.33 -6.65 -1.64
N ASP A 102 4.15 -6.94 -2.93
CA ASP A 102 4.65 -6.08 -4.00
C ASP A 102 3.75 -4.84 -4.12
N LEU A 103 4.34 -3.67 -3.84
CA LEU A 103 3.67 -2.39 -3.72
C LEU A 103 4.32 -1.37 -4.66
N ILE A 104 3.49 -0.63 -5.39
CA ILE A 104 3.92 0.52 -6.18
C ILE A 104 3.31 1.79 -5.58
N GLY A 105 4.15 2.78 -5.29
CA GLY A 105 3.70 4.05 -4.74
C GLY A 105 4.80 5.10 -4.56
N PRO A 106 4.43 6.33 -4.15
CA PRO A 106 3.06 6.82 -4.20
C PRO A 106 2.63 7.08 -5.65
N LEU A 107 1.37 6.80 -5.96
CA LEU A 107 0.72 7.11 -7.23
C LEU A 107 -0.25 8.30 -7.04
N GLY A 108 -0.54 9.01 -8.13
CA GLY A 108 -1.27 10.28 -8.10
C GLY A 108 -0.33 11.49 -8.06
N THR A 109 -0.76 12.61 -8.65
CA THR A 109 0.10 13.79 -8.91
C THR A 109 -0.46 15.12 -8.44
N SER A 110 -1.41 15.11 -7.50
CA SER A 110 -2.06 16.33 -7.00
C SER A 110 -1.06 17.41 -6.57
#